data_AF-A0A8T7K1N3-F1
#
_entry.id   AF-A0A8T7K1N3-F1
#
_cell.length_a   1.000
_cell.length_b   1.000
_cell.length_c   1.000
_cell.angle_alpha   90.00
_cell.angle_beta   90.00
_cell.angle_gamma   90.00
#
_symmetry.space_group_name_H-M   'P 1'
#
loop_
_entity.id
_entity.type
_entity.pdbx_description
1 polymer ?
#
loop_
_entity_poly.entity_id
_entity_poly.type
_entity_poly.pdbx_seq_one_letter_code
_entity_poly.pdbx_strand_id
1 'polypeptide(L)' 'MIKVPEALLERAEAVGLVIGEQNEAIIAFWEVQVRHREAGKRLSDTIAMIDKLPDDAKPSSEEIDAEIRAHQAHKH' A
#
# COMPACT_ATOMS: atom_id res chain seq x y z
N MET A 1 21.01 -21.89 1.69
CA MET A 1 20.34 -20.79 2.44
C MET A 1 20.41 -19.55 1.57
N ILE A 2 19.29 -18.97 1.18
CA ILE A 2 19.24 -17.84 0.24
C ILE A 2 19.24 -16.55 1.05
N LYS A 3 20.13 -15.61 0.71
CA LYS A 3 20.12 -14.29 1.35
C LYS A 3 18.87 -13.53 0.90
N VAL A 4 18.13 -12.99 1.86
CA VAL A 4 17.01 -12.06 1.58
C VAL A 4 17.61 -10.78 0.98
N PRO A 5 17.03 -10.23 -0.11
CA PRO A 5 17.48 -8.95 -0.65
C PRO A 5 17.39 -7.83 0.39
N GLU A 6 18.45 -7.02 0.51
CA GLU A 6 18.51 -5.90 1.46
C GLU A 6 17.37 -4.89 1.27
N ALA A 7 17.07 -4.55 0.02
CA ALA A 7 15.95 -3.68 -0.33
C ALA A 7 14.59 -4.22 0.15
N LEU A 8 14.42 -5.55 0.25
CA LEU A 8 13.19 -6.14 0.78
C LEU A 8 13.13 -6.01 2.30
N LEU A 9 14.27 -6.16 2.99
CA LEU A 9 14.36 -5.96 4.44
C LEU A 9 14.03 -4.51 4.82
N GLU A 10 14.62 -3.54 4.14
CA GLU A 10 14.36 -2.10 4.36
C GLU A 10 12.87 -1.75 4.18
N ARG A 11 12.26 -2.27 3.10
CA ARG A 11 10.83 -2.03 2.84
C ARG A 11 9.94 -2.72 3.86
N ALA A 12 10.30 -3.92 4.31
CA ALA A 12 9.57 -4.62 5.36
C ALA A 12 9.60 -3.84 6.68
N GLU A 13 10.77 -3.34 7.09
CA GLU A 13 10.93 -2.49 8.27
C GLU A 13 10.09 -1.21 8.18
N ALA A 14 10.11 -0.53 7.03
CA ALA A 14 9.34 0.70 6.79
C ALA A 14 7.81 0.53 6.93
N VAL A 15 7.33 -0.72 6.83
CA VAL A 15 5.91 -1.09 6.99
C VAL A 15 5.64 -1.99 8.20
N GLY A 16 6.61 -2.14 9.10
CA GLY A 16 6.47 -2.87 10.37
C GLY A 16 6.38 -4.39 10.23
N LEU A 17 7.00 -4.96 9.20
CA LEU A 17 7.07 -6.41 8.95
C LEU A 17 8.46 -6.96 9.30
N VAL A 18 8.50 -8.13 9.94
CA VAL A 18 9.73 -8.88 10.23
C VAL A 18 9.76 -10.13 9.36
N ILE A 19 10.81 -10.29 8.55
CA ILE A 19 10.98 -11.45 7.66
C ILE A 19 11.64 -12.59 8.45
N GLY A 20 10.91 -13.70 8.60
CA GLY A 20 11.32 -14.81 9.46
C GLY A 20 12.15 -15.92 8.80
N GLU A 21 12.13 -16.07 7.47
CA GLU A 21 12.72 -17.26 6.80
C GLU A 21 13.50 -16.93 5.52
N GLN A 22 14.56 -17.71 5.26
CA GLN A 22 15.54 -17.56 4.17
C GLN A 22 15.36 -18.63 3.07
N ASN A 23 14.12 -18.76 2.58
CA ASN A 23 13.70 -19.69 1.51
C ASN A 23 13.03 -18.88 0.38
N GLU A 24 13.35 -19.17 -0.89
CA GLU A 24 12.89 -18.41 -2.07
C GLU A 24 11.37 -18.30 -2.18
N ALA A 25 10.64 -19.41 -1.99
CA ALA A 25 9.18 -19.41 -2.06
C ALA A 25 8.57 -18.53 -0.95
N ILE A 26 9.25 -18.45 0.19
CA ILE A 26 8.82 -17.64 1.34
C ILE A 26 9.23 -16.18 1.14
N ILE A 27 10.34 -15.88 0.46
CA ILE A 27 10.74 -14.53 0.07
C ILE A 27 9.69 -13.91 -0.87
N ALA A 28 9.25 -14.64 -1.90
CA ALA A 28 8.19 -14.16 -2.80
C ALA A 28 6.87 -13.86 -2.05
N PHE A 29 6.53 -14.70 -1.06
CA PHE A 29 5.40 -14.42 -0.16
C PHE A 29 5.62 -13.12 0.64
N TRP A 30 6.80 -12.91 1.22
CA TRP A 30 7.12 -11.67 1.94
C TRP A 30 7.05 -10.43 1.06
N GLU A 31 7.51 -10.50 -0.19
CA GLU A 31 7.37 -9.38 -1.14
C GLU A 31 5.91 -8.99 -1.39
N VAL A 32 5.01 -9.97 -1.46
CA VAL A 32 3.57 -9.72 -1.55
C VAL A 32 3.05 -9.06 -0.28
N GLN A 33 3.41 -9.57 0.90
CA GLN A 33 2.99 -8.99 2.18
C GLN A 33 3.47 -7.54 2.35
N VAL A 34 4.73 -7.26 2.01
CA VAL A 34 5.30 -5.90 2.03
C VAL A 34 4.51 -4.98 1.10
N ARG A 35 4.25 -5.40 -0.15
CA ARG A 35 3.44 -4.60 -1.09
C ARG A 35 2.04 -4.30 -0.58
N HIS A 36 1.36 -5.26 0.05
CA HIS A 36 0.05 -5.04 0.64
C HIS A 36 0.08 -4.02 1.78
N ARG A 37 1.08 -4.12 2.67
CA ARG A 37 1.24 -3.15 3.76
C ARG A 37 1.60 -1.76 3.26
N GLU A 38 2.44 -1.64 2.23
CA GLU A 38 2.74 -0.37 1.56
C GLU A 38 1.47 0.26 0.96
N ALA A 39 0.61 -0.54 0.32
CA ALA A 39 -0.66 -0.07 -0.20
C ALA A 39 -1.61 0.42 0.92
N GLY A 40 -1.70 -0.33 2.02
CA GLY A 40 -2.48 0.08 3.20
C GLY A 40 -1.95 1.37 3.84
N LYS A 41 -0.63 1.53 3.95
CA LYS A 41 0.00 2.75 4.46
C LYS A 41 -0.33 3.95 3.57
N ARG A 42 -0.16 3.83 2.25
CA ARG A 42 -0.54 4.89 1.30
C ARG A 42 -2.01 5.28 1.43
N LEU A 43 -2.91 4.30 1.57
CA LEU A 43 -4.34 4.58 1.76
C LEU A 43 -4.58 5.35 3.07
N SER A 44 -3.98 4.90 4.17
CA SER A 44 -4.08 5.56 5.47
C SER A 44 -3.55 7.00 5.43
N ASP A 45 -2.41 7.22 4.76
CA ASP A 45 -1.80 8.54 4.62
C ASP A 45 -2.72 9.48 3.81
N THR A 46 -3.32 8.98 2.72
CA THR A 46 -4.30 9.73 1.92
C THR A 46 -5.53 10.11 2.73
N ILE A 47 -6.09 9.16 3.50
CA ILE A 47 -7.24 9.45 4.38
C ILE A 47 -6.87 10.53 5.40
N ALA A 48 -5.69 10.42 6.02
CA ALA A 48 -5.22 11.42 6.98
C ALA A 48 -4.99 12.81 6.35
N MET A 49 -4.70 12.89 5.04
CA MET A 49 -4.65 14.15 4.30
C MET A 49 -6.06 14.71 4.05
N ILE A 50 -7.00 13.86 3.64
CA ILE A 50 -8.41 14.24 3.41
C ILE A 50 -9.06 14.75 4.70
N ASP A 51 -8.79 14.08 5.83
CA ASP A 51 -9.34 14.47 7.14
C ASP A 51 -8.90 15.88 7.58
N LYS A 52 -7.74 16.34 7.10
CA LYS A 52 -7.22 17.69 7.37
C LYS A 52 -7.83 18.76 6.46
N LEU A 53 -8.58 18.40 5.42
CA LEU A 53 -9.27 19.36 4.57
C LEU A 53 -10.43 20.01 5.34
N PRO A 54 -10.76 21.28 5.04
CA PRO A 54 -12.03 21.88 5.42
C PRO A 54 -13.22 21.01 4.97
N ASP A 55 -14.32 21.00 5.74
CA ASP A 55 -15.47 20.12 5.46
C ASP A 55 -16.13 20.39 4.10
N ASP A 56 -16.09 21.62 3.61
CA ASP A 56 -16.58 22.02 2.28
C ASP A 56 -15.64 21.62 1.13
N ALA A 57 -14.40 21.25 1.43
CA ALA A 57 -13.41 20.76 0.49
C ALA A 57 -13.21 19.24 0.55
N LYS A 58 -13.87 18.54 1.49
CA LYS A 58 -13.82 17.08 1.55
C LYS A 58 -14.65 16.50 0.40
N PRO A 59 -14.09 15.58 -0.39
CA PRO A 59 -14.85 14.91 -1.43
C PRO A 59 -15.98 14.09 -0.79
N SER A 60 -17.15 14.18 -1.39
CA SER A 60 -18.29 13.32 -1.06
C SER A 60 -18.03 11.88 -1.51
N SER A 61 -18.77 10.93 -0.96
CA SER A 61 -18.70 9.54 -1.38
C SER A 61 -19.02 9.35 -2.87
N GLU A 62 -19.96 10.13 -3.42
CA GLU A 62 -20.32 10.05 -4.84
C GLU A 62 -19.18 10.52 -5.76
N GLU A 63 -18.46 11.56 -5.38
CA GLU A 63 -17.29 12.07 -6.13
C GLU A 63 -16.15 11.04 -6.14
N ILE A 64 -15.90 10.39 -5.01
CA ILE A 64 -14.90 9.32 -4.90
C ILE A 64 -15.29 8.14 -5.82
N ASP A 65 -16.55 7.70 -5.77
CA ASP A 65 -17.03 6.58 -6.60
C ASP A 65 -17.00 6.91 -8.10
N ALA A 66 -17.30 8.15 -8.47
CA ALA A 66 -17.19 8.62 -9.85
C ALA A 66 -15.74 8.56 -10.36
N GLU A 67 -14.79 9.03 -9.57
CA GLU A 67 -13.37 9.00 -9.90
C GLU A 67 -12.83 7.56 -10.03
N ILE A 68 -13.24 6.66 -9.12
CA ILE A 68 -12.87 5.24 -9.20
C ILE A 68 -13.36 4.62 -10.51
N ARG A 69 -14.61 4.87 -10.90
CA ARG A 69 -15.16 4.36 -12.17
C ARG A 69 -14.44 4.94 -13.38
N ALA A 70 -14.14 6.24 -13.38
CA ALA A 70 -13.40 6.89 -14.46
C ALA A 70 -12.00 6.26 -14.62
N HIS A 71 -11.26 6.10 -13.53
CA HIS A 71 -9.93 5.51 -13.55
C HIS A 71 -9.91 4.06 -14.03
N GLN A 72 -10.91 3.26 -13.65
CA GLN A 72 -11.05 1.89 -14.15
C GLN A 72 -11.37 1.86 -15.64
N ALA A 73 -12.27 2.73 -16.12
CA ALA A 73 -12.60 2.85 -17.53
C ALA A 73 -11.40 3.27 -18.41
N HIS A 74 -10.48 4.07 -17.89
CA HIS A 74 -9.26 4.48 -18.61
C HIS A 74 -8.15 3.41 -18.67
N LYS A 75 -8.21 2.37 -17.82
CA LYS A 75 -7.23 1.27 -17.80
C LYS A 75 -7.63 0.06 -18.66
N HIS A 76 -8.85 0.03 -19.16
CA HIS A 76 -9.41 -1.02 -20.02
C HIS A 76 -9.55 -0.50 -21.46
#